data_AF-A0A917Q9B4-F1
#
_entry.id   AF-A0A917Q9B4-F1
#
_cell.length_a   1.000
_cell.length_b   1.000
_cell.length_c   1.000
_cell.angle_alpha   90.00
_cell.angle_beta   90.00
_cell.angle_gamma   90.00
#
_symmetry.space_group_name_H-M   'P 1'
#
loop_
_entity.id
_entity.type
_entity.pdbx_description
1 polymer ?
#
loop_
_entity_poly.entity_id
_entity_poly.type
_entity_poly.pdbx_seq_one_letter_code
_entity_poly.pdbx_strand_id
1 'polypeptide(L)'
;MGRFSTIAAAAAVLATLAACGQADRDAARLCRLTLPVLNPDGAEIAVLRAVAPEDDLVRVDYTVEIGGRSRQRWALCRFAHDPIRGGRTELVALETDEGPVTGASLYLMRRFWLETPDAQAADPGAG
;
A
#
# COMPACT_ATOMS: atom_id res chain seq x y z
N MET A 1 -19.51 40.06 6.72
CA MET A 1 -18.87 39.22 5.69
C MET A 1 -17.51 38.60 6.10
N GLY A 2 -17.03 38.71 7.34
CA GLY A 2 -15.71 38.14 7.73
C GLY A 2 -15.74 36.73 8.35
N ARG A 3 -16.83 36.34 9.02
CA ARG A 3 -16.93 35.05 9.75
C ARG A 3 -17.19 33.84 8.84
N PHE A 4 -17.86 34.06 7.69
CA PHE A 4 -18.11 32.99 6.72
C PHE A 4 -16.86 32.63 5.91
N SER A 5 -15.97 33.61 5.67
CA SER A 5 -14.72 33.38 4.93
C SER A 5 -13.70 32.58 5.73
N THR A 6 -13.64 32.78 7.05
CA THR A 6 -12.77 32.00 7.93
C THR A 6 -13.27 30.57 8.15
N ILE A 7 -14.59 30.37 8.22
CA ILE A 7 -15.19 29.03 8.31
C ILE A 7 -14.94 28.24 7.01
N ALA A 8 -15.09 28.87 5.84
CA ALA A 8 -14.83 28.23 4.56
C ALA A 8 -13.36 27.82 4.39
N ALA A 9 -12.42 28.67 4.81
CA ALA A 9 -11.00 28.35 4.75
C ALA A 9 -10.62 27.19 5.70
N ALA A 10 -11.16 27.18 6.93
CA ALA A 10 -10.93 26.08 7.88
C ALA A 10 -11.52 24.75 7.39
N ALA A 11 -12.71 24.77 6.79
CA ALA A 11 -13.33 23.58 6.22
C ALA A 11 -12.54 23.01 5.03
N ALA A 12 -11.99 23.89 4.16
CA ALA A 12 -11.15 23.47 3.04
C ALA A 12 -9.86 22.79 3.51
N VAL A 13 -9.19 23.33 4.54
CA VAL A 13 -7.98 22.73 5.12
C VAL A 13 -8.30 21.37 5.76
N LEU A 14 -9.39 21.26 6.53
CA LEU A 14 -9.77 19.97 7.13
C LEU A 14 -10.09 18.90 6.06
N ALA A 15 -10.71 19.29 4.94
CA ALA A 15 -11.00 18.38 3.84
C ALA A 15 -9.73 17.86 3.15
N THR A 16 -8.70 18.69 2.98
CA THR A 16 -7.43 18.24 2.38
C THR A 16 -6.67 17.28 3.29
N LEU A 17 -6.63 17.54 4.61
CA LEU A 17 -5.99 16.61 5.56
C LEU A 17 -6.68 15.24 5.60
N ALA A 18 -8.02 15.22 5.58
CA ALA A 18 -8.78 13.97 5.57
C ALA A 18 -8.54 13.16 4.29
N ALA A 19 -8.40 13.82 3.14
CA ALA A 19 -8.11 13.19 1.86
C ALA A 19 -6.69 12.60 1.80
N CYS A 20 -5.67 13.33 2.25
CA CYS A 20 -4.30 12.81 2.34
C CYS A 20 -4.22 11.56 3.22
N GLY A 21 -4.85 11.61 4.41
CA GLY A 21 -4.85 10.45 5.30
C GLY A 21 -5.57 9.22 4.73
N GLN A 22 -6.53 9.39 3.81
CA GLN A 22 -7.19 8.28 3.12
C GLN A 22 -6.28 7.69 2.01
N ALA A 23 -5.63 8.54 1.22
CA ALA A 23 -4.70 8.11 0.17
C ALA A 23 -3.56 7.26 0.74
N ASP A 24 -2.98 7.67 1.88
CA ASP A 24 -1.92 6.93 2.56
C ASP A 24 -2.40 5.54 3.01
N ARG A 25 -3.63 5.44 3.52
CA ARG A 25 -4.24 4.16 3.93
C ARG A 25 -4.48 3.24 2.73
N ASP A 26 -4.95 3.80 1.61
CA ASP A 26 -5.23 3.03 0.40
C ASP A 26 -3.93 2.53 -0.26
N ALA A 27 -2.88 3.37 -0.31
CA ALA A 27 -1.56 2.97 -0.77
C ALA A 27 -0.93 1.90 0.15
N ALA A 28 -1.04 2.06 1.47
CA ALA A 28 -0.59 1.07 2.44
C ALA A 28 -1.30 -0.26 2.26
N ARG A 29 -2.62 -0.23 2.08
CA ARG A 29 -3.42 -1.41 1.80
C ARG A 29 -2.99 -2.10 0.51
N LEU A 30 -2.84 -1.35 -0.58
CA LEU A 30 -2.42 -1.90 -1.86
C LEU A 30 -1.02 -2.53 -1.79
N CYS A 31 -0.11 -1.94 -1.02
CA CYS A 31 1.21 -2.53 -0.80
C CYS A 31 1.12 -3.86 -0.03
N ARG A 32 0.29 -3.95 1.02
CA ARG A 32 0.09 -5.21 1.76
C ARG A 32 -0.49 -6.33 0.91
N LEU A 33 -1.37 -5.99 -0.05
CA LEU A 33 -1.93 -6.97 -0.98
C LEU A 33 -0.86 -7.66 -1.84
N THR A 34 0.33 -7.09 -1.98
CA THR A 34 1.44 -7.76 -2.69
C THR A 34 2.06 -8.89 -1.87
N LEU A 35 2.00 -8.83 -0.53
CA LEU A 35 2.75 -9.72 0.34
C LEU A 35 2.41 -11.21 0.16
N PRO A 36 1.15 -11.63 0.00
CA PRO A 36 0.83 -13.05 -0.18
C PRO A 36 1.50 -13.66 -1.41
N VAL A 37 1.58 -12.93 -2.53
CA VAL A 37 2.18 -13.45 -3.77
C VAL A 37 3.72 -13.41 -3.76
N LEU A 38 4.31 -12.59 -2.89
CA LEU A 38 5.76 -12.51 -2.70
C LEU A 38 6.32 -13.64 -1.83
N ASN A 39 5.45 -14.42 -1.20
CA ASN A 39 5.83 -15.44 -0.23
C ASN A 39 5.26 -16.80 -0.63
N PRO A 40 5.83 -17.91 -0.13
CA PRO A 40 5.33 -19.23 -0.45
C PRO A 40 3.88 -19.43 0.03
N ASP A 41 3.12 -20.25 -0.70
CA ASP A 41 1.75 -20.60 -0.34
C ASP A 41 1.68 -21.17 1.09
N GLY A 42 0.67 -20.73 1.84
CA GLY A 42 0.43 -21.17 3.22
C GLY A 42 1.36 -20.55 4.27
N ALA A 43 2.20 -19.56 3.90
CA ALA A 43 2.95 -18.80 4.88
C ALA A 43 2.04 -17.88 5.71
N GLU A 44 2.26 -17.83 7.02
CA GLU A 44 1.57 -16.89 7.91
C GLU A 44 2.29 -15.53 7.86
N ILE A 45 1.56 -14.48 7.46
CA ILE A 45 2.11 -13.14 7.28
C ILE A 45 1.52 -12.22 8.35
N ALA A 46 2.38 -11.53 9.11
CA ALA A 46 1.96 -10.49 10.05
C ALA A 46 2.66 -9.17 9.74
N VAL A 47 1.88 -8.11 9.53
CA VAL A 47 2.44 -6.77 9.27
C VAL A 47 2.91 -6.16 10.59
N LEU A 48 4.16 -5.73 10.64
CA LEU A 48 4.74 -5.06 11.80
C LEU A 48 4.48 -3.56 11.74
N ARG A 49 4.64 -2.97 10.54
CA ARG A 49 4.36 -1.55 10.29
C ARG A 49 4.25 -1.27 8.80
N ALA A 50 3.45 -0.27 8.45
CA ALA A 50 3.42 0.36 7.13
C ALA A 50 3.71 1.86 7.30
N VAL A 51 4.66 2.39 6.54
CA VAL A 51 5.02 3.81 6.54
C VAL A 51 5.09 4.35 5.12
N ALA A 52 4.65 5.59 4.95
CA ALA A 52 4.80 6.34 3.69
C ALA A 52 5.92 7.37 3.86
N PRO A 53 7.19 7.03 3.57
CA PRO A 53 8.31 7.98 3.72
C PRO A 53 8.28 9.12 2.69
N GLU A 54 7.62 8.90 1.54
CA GLU A 54 7.41 9.86 0.45
C GLU A 54 5.97 9.71 -0.05
N ASP A 55 5.41 10.73 -0.70
CA ASP A 55 4.01 10.74 -1.16
C ASP A 55 3.66 9.58 -2.11
N ASP A 56 4.65 9.04 -2.83
CA ASP A 56 4.51 7.99 -3.83
C ASP A 56 5.09 6.63 -3.38
N LEU A 57 5.55 6.53 -2.13
CA LEU A 57 6.33 5.41 -1.64
C LEU A 57 5.74 4.86 -0.34
N VAL A 58 5.52 3.55 -0.29
CA VAL A 58 5.11 2.84 0.93
C VAL A 58 6.10 1.74 1.24
N ARG A 59 6.59 1.71 2.47
CA ARG A 59 7.35 0.59 3.02
C ARG A 59 6.50 -0.19 4.01
N VAL A 60 6.42 -1.50 3.80
CA VAL A 60 5.80 -2.44 4.74
C VAL A 60 6.90 -3.36 5.29
N ASP A 61 7.11 -3.33 6.60
CA ASP A 61 7.91 -4.36 7.29
C ASP A 61 6.95 -5.39 7.89
N TYR A 62 7.29 -6.68 7.76
CA TYR A 62 6.41 -7.78 8.12
C TYR A 62 7.20 -9.02 8.56
N THR A 63 6.55 -9.95 9.22
CA THR A 63 7.08 -11.30 9.45
C THR A 63 6.39 -12.31 8.55
N VAL A 64 7.13 -13.35 8.23
CA VAL A 64 6.66 -14.53 7.50
C VAL A 64 7.03 -15.75 8.30
N GLU A 65 6.04 -16.58 8.64
CA GLU A 65 6.25 -17.85 9.31
C GLU A 65 5.98 -19.01 8.35
N ILE A 66 6.96 -19.89 8.21
CA ILE A 66 6.84 -21.10 7.39
C ILE A 66 7.62 -22.26 8.01
N GLY A 67 6.93 -23.38 8.21
CA GLY A 67 7.52 -24.58 8.82
C GLY A 67 8.12 -24.32 10.21
N GLY A 68 7.45 -23.50 11.03
CA GLY A 68 7.87 -23.15 12.38
C GLY A 68 9.07 -22.18 12.46
N ARG A 69 9.45 -21.54 11.35
CA ARG A 69 10.50 -20.51 11.33
C ARG A 69 9.92 -19.17 10.94
N SER A 70 10.12 -18.18 11.80
CA SER A 70 9.72 -16.79 11.58
C SER A 70 10.89 -15.98 11.01
N ARG A 71 10.64 -15.15 10.01
CA ARG A 71 11.62 -14.23 9.42
C ARG A 71 11.02 -12.86 9.21
N GLN A 72 11.77 -11.82 9.53
CA GLN A 72 11.40 -10.45 9.21
C GLN A 72 11.81 -10.11 7.78
N ARG A 73 10.91 -9.50 7.02
CA ARG A 73 11.08 -9.07 5.63
C ARG A 73 10.54 -7.66 5.44
N TRP A 74 10.76 -7.10 4.25
CA TRP A 74 10.20 -5.81 3.88
C TRP A 74 9.80 -5.78 2.40
N ALA A 75 8.79 -4.97 2.09
CA ALA A 75 8.37 -4.64 0.74
C ALA A 75 8.28 -3.11 0.60
N LEU A 76 8.81 -2.58 -0.50
CA LEU A 76 8.79 -1.17 -0.84
C LEU A 76 8.02 -0.98 -2.15
N CYS A 77 6.82 -0.41 -2.04
CA CYS A 77 5.93 -0.17 -3.16
C CYS A 77 6.00 1.29 -3.59
N ARG A 78 6.28 1.54 -4.87
CA ARG A 78 6.19 2.86 -5.48
C ARG A 78 4.95 2.95 -6.35
N PHE A 79 4.25 4.06 -6.26
CA PHE A 79 3.00 4.28 -6.96
C PHE A 79 3.05 5.49 -7.88
N ALA A 80 2.36 5.45 -9.01
CA ALA A 80 2.13 6.64 -9.81
C ALA A 80 0.99 7.47 -9.20
N HIS A 81 1.18 8.78 -9.18
CA HIS A 81 0.11 9.73 -8.88
C HIS A 81 -0.81 9.87 -10.11
N ASP A 82 -2.09 9.55 -9.96
CA ASP A 82 -3.12 9.79 -10.99
C ASP A 82 -3.93 11.06 -10.65
N PRO A 83 -3.63 12.21 -11.29
CA PRO A 83 -4.31 13.48 -11.01
C PRO A 83 -5.74 13.53 -11.57
N ILE A 84 -6.11 12.63 -12.50
CA ILE A 84 -7.43 12.61 -13.16
C ILE A 84 -8.41 11.73 -12.36
N ARG A 85 -7.93 10.63 -11.76
CA ARG A 85 -8.79 9.65 -11.06
C ARG A 85 -8.87 9.83 -9.55
N GLY A 86 -8.34 10.92 -9.01
CA GLY A 86 -8.53 11.28 -7.61
C GLY A 86 -7.94 10.28 -6.62
N GLY A 87 -6.74 9.77 -6.89
CA GLY A 87 -6.00 8.95 -5.91
C GLY A 87 -5.94 7.45 -6.17
N ARG A 88 -6.10 6.98 -7.42
CA ARG A 88 -5.68 5.61 -7.73
C ARG A 88 -4.15 5.54 -7.77
N THR A 89 -3.57 4.96 -6.72
CA THR A 89 -2.14 4.69 -6.55
C THR A 89 -1.79 3.47 -7.41
N GLU A 90 -1.48 3.67 -8.69
CA GLU A 90 -1.07 2.57 -9.57
C GLU A 90 0.32 2.07 -9.15
N LEU A 91 0.47 0.79 -8.80
CA LEU A 91 1.78 0.22 -8.46
C LEU A 91 2.69 0.20 -9.71
N VAL A 92 3.80 0.93 -9.65
CA VAL A 92 4.76 1.10 -10.76
C VAL A 92 6.15 0.53 -10.46
N ALA A 93 6.49 0.34 -9.18
CA ALA A 93 7.67 -0.44 -8.79
C ALA A 93 7.42 -1.15 -7.47
N LEU A 94 8.07 -2.29 -7.30
CA LEU A 94 8.08 -3.05 -6.05
C LEU A 94 9.49 -3.57 -5.82
N GLU A 95 10.02 -3.35 -4.62
CA GLU A 95 11.32 -3.83 -4.17
C GLU A 95 11.17 -4.64 -2.89
N THR A 96 11.99 -5.68 -2.75
CA THR A 96 12.00 -6.58 -1.61
C THR A 96 13.44 -6.80 -1.13
N ASP A 97 13.59 -7.50 -0.01
CA ASP A 97 14.87 -8.01 0.46
C ASP A 97 15.56 -8.99 -0.52
N GLU A 98 14.81 -9.58 -1.45
CA GLU A 98 15.34 -10.45 -2.53
C GLU A 98 15.63 -9.69 -3.83
N GLY A 99 15.36 -8.39 -3.86
CA GLY A 99 15.57 -7.52 -5.01
C GLY A 99 14.26 -7.00 -5.64
N PRO A 100 14.37 -6.32 -6.80
CA PRO A 100 13.25 -5.64 -7.42
C PRO A 100 12.34 -6.60 -8.21
N VAL A 101 11.03 -6.44 -8.06
CA VAL A 101 10.00 -7.10 -8.88
C VAL A 101 9.73 -6.22 -10.10
N THR A 102 10.19 -6.66 -11.28
CA THR A 102 10.21 -5.83 -12.48
C THR A 102 9.44 -6.44 -13.66
N GLY A 103 9.20 -5.62 -14.69
CA GLY A 103 8.73 -6.05 -15.99
C GLY A 103 7.43 -6.87 -15.95
N ALA A 104 7.49 -8.09 -16.48
CA ALA A 104 6.34 -8.97 -16.61
C ALA A 104 5.75 -9.39 -15.25
N SER A 105 6.58 -9.67 -14.24
CA SER A 105 6.09 -10.09 -12.92
C SER A 105 5.24 -9.01 -12.26
N LEU A 106 5.71 -7.75 -12.34
CA LEU A 106 4.96 -6.61 -11.81
C LEU A 106 3.65 -6.40 -12.58
N TYR A 107 3.69 -6.49 -13.91
CA TYR A 107 2.50 -6.39 -14.74
C TYR A 107 1.46 -7.47 -14.41
N LEU A 108 1.89 -8.73 -14.30
CA LEU A 108 1.01 -9.86 -14.01
C LEU A 108 0.38 -9.73 -12.64
N MET A 109 1.16 -9.40 -11.62
CA MET A 109 0.65 -9.18 -10.26
C MET A 109 -0.40 -8.07 -10.24
N ARG A 110 -0.13 -6.93 -10.87
CA ARG A 110 -1.13 -5.84 -10.94
C ARG A 110 -2.40 -6.28 -11.65
N ARG A 111 -2.27 -6.94 -12.80
CA ARG A 111 -3.40 -7.26 -13.68
C ARG A 111 -4.24 -8.45 -13.22
N PHE A 112 -3.60 -9.44 -12.61
CA PHE A 112 -4.19 -10.76 -12.33
C PHE A 112 -4.23 -11.12 -10.85
N TRP A 113 -3.56 -10.37 -9.98
CA TRP A 113 -3.61 -10.60 -8.53
C TRP A 113 -4.33 -9.47 -7.79
N LEU A 114 -3.82 -8.24 -7.84
CA LEU A 114 -4.27 -7.13 -6.96
C LEU A 114 -5.75 -6.75 -7.09
N GLU A 115 -6.36 -6.99 -8.25
CA GLU A 115 -7.76 -6.68 -8.53
C GLU A 115 -8.72 -7.85 -8.21
N THR A 116 -8.22 -8.97 -7.67
CA THR A 116 -9.01 -10.18 -7.42
C THR A 116 -9.63 -10.20 -6.01
N PRO A 117 -10.79 -10.87 -5.83
CA PRO A 117 -11.36 -11.11 -4.49
C PRO A 117 -10.41 -11.88 -3.57
N ASP A 118 -9.63 -12.82 -4.11
CA ASP A 118 -8.68 -13.62 -3.36
C ASP A 118 -7.58 -12.76 -2.74
N ALA A 119 -7.05 -11.79 -3.51
CA ALA A 119 -6.11 -10.82 -2.96
C ALA A 119 -6.73 -10.03 -1.80
N GLN A 120 -7.99 -9.57 -1.94
CA GLN A 120 -8.66 -8.82 -0.88
C GLN A 120 -8.89 -9.66 0.38
N ALA A 121 -9.21 -10.94 0.22
CA ALA A 121 -9.39 -11.89 1.32
C ALA A 121 -8.06 -12.26 2.00
N ALA A 122 -6.97 -12.22 1.24
CA ALA A 122 -5.62 -12.51 1.70
C ALA A 122 -4.86 -11.27 2.23
N ASP A 123 -5.50 -10.09 2.33
CA ASP A 123 -4.88 -8.91 2.96
C ASP A 123 -4.52 -9.26 4.42
N PRO A 124 -3.22 -9.27 4.80
CA PRO A 124 -2.81 -9.58 6.17
C PRO A 124 -3.25 -8.51 7.18
N GLY A 125 -3.84 -7.40 6.71
CA GLY A 125 -4.31 -6.31 7.56
C GLY A 125 -3.17 -5.46 8.10
N ALA A 126 -3.52 -4.42 8.84
CA ALA A 126 -2.55 -3.69 9.65
C ALA A 126 -2.30 -4.48 10.95
N GLY A 127 -1.07 -4.41 11.47
CA GLY A 127 -0.73 -4.92 12.81
C GLY A 127 -1.37 -4.11 13.93
#